data_AF-A0A532ESJ7-F1
#
_entry.id   AF-A0A532ESJ7-F1
#
_cell.length_a   1.000
_cell.length_b   1.000
_cell.length_c   1.000
_cell.angle_alpha   90.00
_cell.angle_beta   90.00
_cell.angle_gamma   90.00
#
_symmetry.space_group_name_H-M   'P 1'
#
loop_
_entity.id
_entity.type
_entity.pdbx_description
1 polymer ?
#
loop_
_entity_poly.entity_id
_entity_poly.type
_entity_poly.pdbx_seq_one_letter_code
_entity_poly.pdbx_strand_id
1 'polypeptide(L)'
;MSMWIWLLLLNLFPLGMASLSESAEAAIPKSGADHTVSTTITAKKMTVKNQDSQAVFEGAVVLTRGSLLVYSDRMVVMFRSQDPPAIESQKGPEAVKGGIPARGS
;
A
#
# COMPACT_ATOMS: atom_id res chain seq x y z
N MET A 1 22.16 60.83 0.84
CA MET A 1 21.52 60.42 -0.43
C MET A 1 22.09 59.14 -1.06
N SER A 2 22.98 58.39 -0.40
CA SER A 2 23.67 57.24 -1.01
C SER A 2 23.08 55.86 -0.61
N MET A 3 22.19 55.82 0.38
CA MET A 3 21.69 54.56 0.96
C MET A 3 20.56 53.92 0.14
N TRP A 4 19.83 54.70 -0.65
CA TRP A 4 18.76 54.20 -1.53
C TRP A 4 19.25 53.71 -2.90
N ILE A 5 20.37 54.24 -3.41
CA ILE A 5 21.01 53.72 -4.63
C ILE A 5 21.54 52.30 -4.41
N TRP A 6 21.94 51.96 -3.18
CA TRP A 6 22.41 50.63 -2.85
C TRP A 6 21.30 49.57 -2.87
N LEU A 7 20.06 49.95 -2.55
CA LEU A 7 18.88 49.08 -2.63
C LEU A 7 18.44 48.80 -4.08
N LEU A 8 18.69 49.73 -5.01
CA LEU A 8 18.44 49.53 -6.44
C LEU A 8 19.45 48.57 -7.08
N LEU A 9 20.73 48.64 -6.68
CA LEU A 9 21.77 47.71 -7.14
C LEU A 9 21.54 46.25 -6.69
N LEU A 10 20.87 46.06 -5.54
CA LEU A 10 20.61 44.73 -4.97
C LEU A 10 19.48 43.95 -5.67
N ASN A 11 18.67 44.62 -6.50
CA ASN A 11 17.59 43.98 -7.26
C ASN A 11 18.00 43.48 -8.65
N LEU A 12 19.27 43.64 -9.06
CA LEU A 12 19.75 43.18 -10.38
C LEU A 12 20.19 41.70 -10.40
N PHE A 13 19.86 40.92 -9.37
CA PHE A 13 20.23 39.52 -9.26
C PHE A 13 19.03 38.55 -9.33
N PRO A 14 18.24 38.52 -10.42
CA PRO A 14 17.51 37.30 -10.76
C PRO A 14 17.83 36.81 -12.18
N LEU A 15 19.08 36.93 -12.62
CA LEU A 15 19.55 36.26 -13.84
C LEU A 15 20.83 35.49 -13.53
N GLY A 16 20.69 34.21 -13.23
CA GLY A 16 21.82 33.31 -13.17
C GLY A 16 21.84 32.40 -11.95
N MET A 17 20.81 31.57 -11.78
CA MET A 17 21.04 30.23 -11.28
C MET A 17 20.35 29.28 -12.25
N ALA A 18 21.20 28.52 -12.93
CA ALA A 18 20.87 27.54 -13.93
C ALA A 18 19.77 26.60 -13.43
N SER A 19 18.91 26.21 -14.36
CA SER A 19 18.12 24.99 -14.26
C SER A 19 18.99 23.84 -13.75
N LEU A 20 18.88 23.53 -12.47
CA LEU A 20 18.99 22.16 -12.02
C LEU A 20 17.57 21.62 -12.15
N SER A 21 17.37 20.90 -13.25
CA SER A 21 16.22 20.04 -13.44
C SER A 21 16.30 18.97 -12.35
N GLU A 22 15.75 19.29 -11.18
CA GLU A 22 15.45 18.30 -10.15
C GLU A 22 14.33 17.45 -10.74
N SER A 23 14.72 16.43 -11.51
CA SER A 23 13.89 15.26 -11.71
C SER A 23 13.81 14.62 -10.33
N ALA A 24 12.90 15.13 -9.51
CA ALA A 24 12.27 14.35 -8.47
C ALA A 24 11.58 13.21 -9.21
N GLU A 25 12.36 12.15 -9.49
CA GLU A 25 11.80 10.82 -9.52
C GLU A 25 11.15 10.70 -8.16
N ALA A 26 9.84 10.93 -8.14
CA ALA A 26 9.01 10.60 -7.02
C ALA A 26 9.18 9.09 -6.90
N ALA A 27 10.19 8.69 -6.13
CA ALA A 27 10.24 7.39 -5.51
C ALA A 27 8.95 7.34 -4.72
N ILE A 28 7.89 6.86 -5.37
CA ILE A 28 6.67 6.38 -4.75
C ILE A 28 7.23 5.52 -3.63
N PRO A 29 7.12 5.95 -2.35
CA PRO A 29 7.57 5.09 -1.28
C PRO A 29 6.79 3.81 -1.51
N LYS A 30 7.53 2.76 -1.88
CA LYS A 30 7.03 1.40 -1.93
C LYS A 30 6.35 1.25 -0.59
N SER A 31 5.01 1.25 -0.59
CA SER A 31 4.17 1.12 0.60
C SER A 31 4.36 -0.30 1.12
N GLY A 32 5.58 -0.59 1.54
CA GLY A 32 6.06 -1.78 2.21
C GLY A 32 5.75 -1.61 3.68
N ALA A 33 4.46 -1.59 3.94
CA ALA A 33 3.87 -2.00 5.18
C ALA A 33 2.47 -2.39 4.75
N ASP A 34 2.25 -3.70 4.65
CA ASP A 34 0.90 -4.23 4.64
C ASP A 34 0.33 -3.89 6.02
N HIS A 35 -0.14 -2.65 6.16
CA HIS A 35 -0.89 -2.25 7.32
C HIS A 35 -2.16 -3.08 7.23
N THR A 36 -2.15 -4.23 7.91
CA THR A 36 -3.24 -5.19 8.05
C THR A 36 -4.34 -4.58 8.92
N VAL A 37 -4.81 -3.40 8.52
CA VAL A 37 -5.97 -2.74 9.08
C VAL A 37 -7.18 -3.43 8.49
N SER A 38 -7.81 -4.26 9.32
CA SER A 38 -9.04 -4.96 8.97
C SER A 38 -10.11 -3.97 8.49
N THR A 39 -10.86 -4.40 7.48
CA THR A 39 -12.00 -3.65 6.95
C THR A 39 -13.27 -4.41 7.31
N THR A 40 -14.20 -3.74 7.97
CA THR A 40 -15.52 -4.28 8.32
C THR A 40 -16.59 -3.53 7.57
N ILE A 41 -17.53 -4.26 6.98
CA ILE A 41 -18.69 -3.71 6.26
C ILE A 41 -19.95 -4.28 6.89
N THR A 42 -20.89 -3.43 7.28
CA THR A 42 -22.20 -3.80 7.80
C THR A 42 -23.29 -3.22 6.91
N ALA A 43 -24.35 -4.00 6.65
CA ALA A 43 -25.48 -3.58 5.82
C ALA A 43 -26.74 -4.36 6.21
N LYS A 44 -27.91 -3.87 5.77
CA LYS A 44 -29.18 -4.61 5.92
C LYS A 44 -29.23 -5.86 5.05
N LYS A 45 -28.62 -5.81 3.86
CA LYS A 45 -28.59 -6.92 2.90
C LYS A 45 -27.21 -7.05 2.27
N MET A 46 -26.73 -8.28 2.14
CA MET A 46 -25.52 -8.64 1.41
C MET A 46 -25.88 -9.70 0.36
N THR A 47 -25.45 -9.49 -0.89
CA THR A 47 -25.62 -10.46 -1.99
C THR A 47 -24.25 -10.79 -2.57
N VAL A 48 -23.86 -12.06 -2.49
CA VAL A 48 -22.59 -12.55 -3.07
C VAL A 48 -22.85 -13.09 -4.47
N LYS A 49 -22.16 -12.51 -5.46
CA LYS A 49 -22.17 -12.94 -6.86
C LYS A 49 -20.81 -13.55 -7.19
N ASN A 50 -20.68 -14.84 -6.91
CA ASN A 50 -19.41 -15.56 -7.07
C ASN A 50 -18.93 -15.57 -8.53
N GLN A 51 -19.83 -15.80 -9.50
CA GLN A 51 -19.52 -15.78 -10.94
C GLN A 51 -18.93 -14.45 -11.41
N ASP A 52 -19.31 -13.34 -10.77
CA ASP A 52 -18.87 -11.99 -11.11
C ASP A 52 -17.75 -11.48 -10.19
N SER A 53 -17.22 -12.33 -9.29
CA SER A 53 -16.27 -12.00 -8.22
C SER A 53 -16.69 -10.77 -7.41
N GLN A 54 -17.97 -10.70 -7.02
CA GLN A 54 -18.56 -9.52 -6.40
C GLN A 54 -19.37 -9.81 -5.14
N ALA A 55 -19.40 -8.84 -4.23
CA ALA A 55 -20.39 -8.74 -3.17
C ALA A 55 -21.06 -7.35 -3.21
N VAL A 56 -22.40 -7.35 -3.20
CA VAL A 56 -23.21 -6.14 -3.19
C VAL A 56 -23.84 -5.99 -1.80
N PHE A 57 -23.59 -4.85 -1.16
CA PHE A 57 -24.16 -4.45 0.12
C PHE A 57 -25.20 -3.37 -0.12
N GLU A 58 -26.39 -3.51 0.48
CA GLU A 58 -27.53 -2.62 0.26
C GLU A 58 -28.20 -2.26 1.60
N GLY A 59 -28.57 -0.99 1.71
CA GLY A 59 -29.36 -0.44 2.81
C GLY A 59 -28.54 -0.18 4.08
N ALA A 60 -28.42 1.11 4.43
CA ALA A 60 -27.69 1.58 5.61
C ALA A 60 -26.29 0.95 5.73
N VAL A 61 -25.51 1.04 4.65
CA VAL A 61 -24.17 0.45 4.58
C VAL A 61 -23.19 1.31 5.37
N VAL A 62 -22.38 0.66 6.20
CA VAL A 62 -21.31 1.29 6.97
C VAL A 62 -20.02 0.50 6.74
N LEU A 63 -18.99 1.14 6.21
CA LEU A 63 -17.64 0.60 6.11
C LEU A 63 -16.74 1.27 7.15
N THR A 64 -16.01 0.45 7.91
CA THR A 64 -15.00 0.91 8.87
C THR A 64 -13.65 0.29 8.56
N ARG A 65 -12.60 1.11 8.50
CA ARG A 65 -11.20 0.67 8.35
C ARG A 65 -10.28 1.61 9.15
N GLY A 66 -9.85 1.18 10.33
CA GLY A 66 -9.10 2.05 11.24
C GLY A 66 -9.95 3.28 11.61
N SER A 67 -9.46 4.48 11.33
CA SER A 67 -10.21 5.74 11.53
C SER A 67 -11.13 6.09 10.35
N LEU A 68 -11.08 5.36 9.24
CA LEU A 68 -11.95 5.59 8.09
C LEU A 68 -13.34 5.03 8.38
N LEU A 69 -14.36 5.89 8.26
CA LEU A 69 -15.78 5.55 8.36
C LEU A 69 -16.51 6.07 7.12
N VAL A 70 -17.19 5.19 6.41
CA VAL A 70 -17.92 5.52 5.18
C VAL A 70 -19.35 5.04 5.29
N TYR A 71 -20.29 5.93 5.00
CA TYR A 71 -21.72 5.63 4.92
C TYR A 71 -22.16 5.62 3.45
N SER A 72 -22.98 4.66 3.07
CA SER A 72 -23.62 4.65 1.77
C SER A 72 -24.95 3.89 1.77
N ASP A 73 -25.79 4.13 0.77
CA ASP A 73 -26.99 3.32 0.55
C ASP A 73 -26.67 1.98 -0.13
N ARG A 74 -25.58 1.95 -0.91
CA ARG A 74 -25.13 0.79 -1.67
C ARG A 74 -23.61 0.77 -1.78
N MET A 75 -23.00 -0.42 -1.68
CA MET A 75 -21.57 -0.62 -1.89
C MET A 75 -21.34 -1.91 -2.68
N VAL A 76 -20.44 -1.88 -3.66
CA VAL A 76 -20.04 -3.04 -4.46
C VAL A 76 -18.57 -3.33 -4.19
N VAL A 77 -18.28 -4.53 -3.72
CA VAL A 77 -16.94 -5.01 -3.38
C VAL A 77 -16.53 -6.07 -4.39
N MET A 78 -15.34 -5.93 -4.96
CA MET A 78 -14.78 -6.91 -5.89
C MET A 78 -13.83 -7.83 -5.12
N PHE A 79 -13.99 -9.13 -5.24
CA PHE A 79 -13.02 -10.10 -4.75
C PHE A 79 -11.84 -10.17 -5.71
N ARG A 80 -10.63 -10.15 -5.15
CA ARG A 80 -9.43 -10.48 -5.92
C ARG A 80 -9.28 -11.99 -5.93
N SER A 81 -8.99 -12.57 -7.09
CA SER A 81 -8.41 -13.91 -7.16
C SER A 81 -7.06 -13.85 -6.45
N GLN A 82 -6.94 -14.46 -5.27
CA GLN A 82 -5.63 -14.61 -4.65
C GLN A 82 -4.85 -15.62 -5.49
N ASP A 83 -3.72 -15.22 -6.05
CA ASP A 83 -2.69 -16.19 -6.42
C ASP A 83 -2.33 -16.98 -5.15
N PRO A 84 -2.16 -18.30 -5.24
CA PRO A 84 -1.77 -19.10 -4.09
C PRO A 84 -0.53 -18.48 -3.46
N PRO A 85 -0.45 -18.39 -2.11
CA PRO A 85 0.71 -17.83 -1.47
C PRO A 85 1.93 -18.60 -1.98
N ALA A 86 2.90 -17.87 -2.55
CA ALA A 86 4.16 -18.46 -2.96
C ALA A 86 4.72 -19.16 -1.72
N ILE A 87 4.67 -20.49 -1.72
CA ILE A 87 5.40 -21.28 -0.74
C ILE A 87 6.85 -20.93 -0.98
N GLU A 88 7.41 -20.12 -0.09
CA GLU A 88 8.83 -19.87 -0.01
C GLU A 88 9.48 -21.23 0.20
N SER A 89 9.87 -21.85 -0.90
CA SER A 89 10.67 -23.06 -0.91
C SER A 89 12.05 -22.66 -0.45
N GLN A 90 12.24 -22.56 0.86
CA GLN A 90 13.57 -22.64 1.45
C GLN A 90 14.07 -24.08 1.26
N LYS A 91 14.55 -24.36 0.06
CA LYS A 91 15.44 -25.48 -0.21
C LYS A 91 16.86 -24.95 -0.11
N GLY A 92 17.48 -25.15 1.06
CA GLY A 92 18.92 -24.99 1.29
C GLY A 92 19.46 -26.24 2.00
N PRO A 93 20.64 -26.77 1.62
CA PRO A 93 21.02 -28.16 1.90
C PRO A 93 21.82 -28.27 3.20
N GLU A 94 21.40 -29.11 4.14
CA GLU A 94 22.25 -29.53 5.25
C GLU A 94 22.38 -31.06 5.33
N ALA A 95 23.55 -31.49 4.84
CA ALA A 95 24.42 -32.52 5.39
C ALA A 95 23.78 -33.78 5.98
N VAL A 96 23.94 -34.87 5.22
CA VAL A 96 24.26 -36.21 5.75
C VAL A 96 25.23 -36.08 6.93
N LYS A 97 24.78 -36.40 8.15
CA LYS A 97 25.62 -37.02 9.18
C LYS A 97 24.80 -37.66 10.32
N GLY A 98 24.71 -38.99 10.26
CA GLY A 98 24.96 -39.84 11.43
C GLY A 98 23.75 -40.28 12.27
N GLY A 99 23.66 -41.60 12.48
CA GLY A 99 23.08 -42.18 13.70
C GLY A 99 21.99 -43.22 13.48
N ILE A 100 22.36 -44.44 13.06
CA ILE A 100 21.52 -45.63 13.26
C ILE A 100 21.92 -46.26 14.60
N PRO A 101 20.96 -46.58 15.48
CA PRO A 101 20.97 -47.89 16.12
C PRO A 101 19.56 -48.53 16.00
N ALA A 102 19.43 -49.67 15.32
CA ALA A 102 19.52 -51.03 15.87
C ALA A 102 18.23 -51.52 16.57
N ARG A 103 17.32 -52.07 15.73
CA ARG A 103 16.63 -53.37 15.85
C ARG A 103 16.19 -53.87 17.25
N GLY A 104 14.88 -54.07 17.42
CA GLY A 104 14.27 -54.92 18.45
C GLY A 104 13.07 -55.68 17.89
N SER A 105 13.07 -57.01 18.07
CA SER A 105 12.10 -57.99 17.60
C SER A 105 10.73 -57.92 18.28
#